data_AF-A0A2D7ND33-F1
#
_entry.id   AF-A0A2D7ND33-F1
#
_cell.length_a   1.000
_cell.length_b   1.000
_cell.length_c   1.000
_cell.angle_alpha   90.00
_cell.angle_beta   90.00
_cell.angle_gamma   90.00
#
_symmetry.space_group_name_H-M   'P 1'
#
loop_
_entity.id
_entity.type
_entity.pdbx_description
1 polymer ?
#
loop_
_entity_poly.entity_id
_entity_poly.type
_entity_poly.pdbx_seq_one_letter_code
_entity_poly.pdbx_strand_id
1 'polypeptide(L)'
;MLIKLLFILFTLGYSVQDKIELNHPNIILSGIENQFKISVLDSSIIPFNLLIEDKLYAIQKLERKINHTFSNTGLRKVYIEKIGIKTEIDGLNVIPGFLSILPPIIAILMALITRQVIPSLFLGIWVGAFTINGLFFKSIFSGFLNTFDVYIIEALVPLDGSSGHATIIMFSMMLGGMIGIITKNGGARGIVKLITKWSNNSSRGQLSAAIFGTVFFIDDYANTLIVGNTIKPLTDKLRISREKLAYIVDSTAAPIACVALISTWIGYEVGLINDSIAILGLENYSGYGIFLQS
;
A
#
# COMPACT_ATOMS: atom_id res chain seq x y z
N MET A 1 18.53 54.86 -9.68
CA MET A 1 17.32 54.35 -10.35
C MET A 1 17.40 52.85 -10.61
N LEU A 2 18.50 52.33 -11.20
CA LEU A 2 18.72 50.89 -11.45
C LEU A 2 18.62 49.99 -10.19
N ILE A 3 19.22 50.40 -9.06
CA ILE A 3 19.24 49.61 -7.82
C ILE A 3 17.84 49.47 -7.21
N LYS A 4 16.99 50.51 -7.28
CA LYS A 4 15.60 50.43 -6.84
C LYS A 4 14.77 49.50 -7.74
N LEU A 5 15.03 49.49 -9.05
CA LEU A 5 14.36 48.59 -10.00
C LEU A 5 14.71 47.12 -9.73
N LEU A 6 15.99 46.83 -9.49
CA LEU A 6 16.50 45.50 -9.11
C LEU A 6 15.93 45.03 -7.77
N PHE A 7 15.82 45.92 -6.79
CA PHE A 7 15.23 45.60 -5.48
C PHE A 7 13.73 45.31 -5.59
N ILE A 8 12.99 46.08 -6.41
CA ILE A 8 11.57 45.85 -6.69
C ILE A 8 11.35 44.53 -7.44
N LEU A 9 12.20 44.19 -8.43
CA LEU A 9 12.16 42.91 -9.13
C LEU A 9 12.40 41.72 -8.19
N PHE A 10 13.33 41.88 -7.25
CA PHE A 10 13.66 40.85 -6.27
C PHE A 10 12.54 40.63 -5.24
N THR A 11 11.91 41.71 -4.76
CA THR A 11 10.77 41.61 -3.83
C THR A 11 9.50 41.08 -4.50
N LEU A 12 9.27 41.40 -5.78
CA LEU A 12 8.17 40.81 -6.56
C LEU A 12 8.37 39.32 -6.81
N GLY A 13 9.60 38.87 -7.09
CA GLY A 13 9.89 37.44 -7.27
C GLY A 13 9.63 36.62 -6.01
N TYR A 14 10.07 37.11 -4.85
CA TYR A 14 9.83 36.48 -3.55
C TYR A 14 8.35 36.47 -3.16
N SER A 15 7.64 37.59 -3.34
CA SER A 15 6.23 37.70 -2.97
C SER A 15 5.29 36.81 -3.78
N VAL A 16 5.72 36.33 -4.95
CA VAL A 16 4.91 35.43 -5.80
C VAL A 16 5.09 33.97 -5.38
N GLN A 17 6.26 33.60 -4.85
CA GLN A 17 6.55 32.23 -4.40
C GLN A 17 5.75 31.84 -3.16
N ASP A 18 5.60 32.75 -2.19
CA ASP A 18 4.86 32.51 -0.93
C ASP A 18 3.33 32.40 -1.11
N LYS A 19 2.82 32.60 -2.33
CA LYS A 19 1.38 32.68 -2.63
C LYS A 19 0.88 31.57 -3.57
N ILE A 20 1.74 30.62 -3.92
CA ILE A 20 1.39 29.49 -4.79
C ILE A 20 1.82 28.19 -4.10
N GLU A 21 0.86 27.32 -3.84
CA GLU A 21 1.11 25.96 -3.36
C GLU A 21 1.01 24.99 -4.53
N LEU A 22 2.10 24.26 -4.77
CA LEU A 22 2.16 23.18 -5.74
C LEU A 22 2.11 21.85 -5.00
N ASN A 23 0.96 21.20 -5.05
CA ASN A 23 0.79 19.87 -4.48
C ASN A 23 1.11 18.84 -5.57
N HIS A 24 2.18 18.07 -5.34
CA HIS A 24 2.66 17.03 -6.23
C HIS A 24 2.68 15.69 -5.50
N PRO A 25 2.60 14.55 -6.22
CA PRO A 25 2.82 13.25 -5.61
C PRO A 25 4.22 13.19 -4.97
N ASN A 26 4.32 12.50 -3.83
CA ASN A 26 5.57 12.36 -3.09
C ASN A 26 6.69 11.66 -3.91
N ILE A 27 6.30 10.87 -4.92
CA ILE A 27 7.21 10.13 -5.79
C ILE A 27 6.82 10.40 -7.24
N ILE A 28 7.77 10.81 -8.07
CA ILE A 28 7.56 11.12 -9.48
C ILE A 28 8.38 10.14 -10.32
N LEU A 29 7.69 9.44 -11.22
CA LEU A 29 8.30 8.44 -12.11
C LEU A 29 8.36 8.97 -13.55
N SER A 30 9.51 8.76 -14.20
CA SER A 30 9.70 9.03 -15.62
C SER A 30 8.88 8.05 -16.46
N GLY A 31 8.28 8.55 -17.54
CA GLY A 31 7.44 7.77 -18.46
C GLY A 31 6.02 7.49 -17.94
N ILE A 32 5.65 7.99 -16.76
CA ILE A 32 4.31 7.87 -16.18
C ILE A 32 3.67 9.26 -16.10
N GLU A 33 2.36 9.32 -16.35
CA GLU A 33 1.59 10.56 -16.23
C GLU A 33 1.39 10.88 -14.75
N ASN A 34 1.94 12.01 -14.30
CA ASN A 34 1.83 12.48 -12.92
C ASN A 34 0.83 13.65 -12.86
N GLN A 35 -0.07 13.63 -11.87
CA GLN A 35 -1.03 14.72 -11.66
C GLN A 35 -0.46 15.73 -10.66
N PHE A 36 -0.47 17.00 -11.04
CA PHE A 36 -0.09 18.13 -10.22
C PHE A 36 -1.33 18.95 -9.90
N LYS A 37 -1.59 19.24 -8.62
CA LYS A 37 -2.63 20.18 -8.20
C LYS A 37 -1.98 21.48 -7.80
N ILE A 38 -2.33 22.57 -8.49
CA ILE A 38 -1.84 23.90 -8.17
C ILE A 38 -2.97 24.67 -7.50
N SER A 39 -2.68 25.22 -6.33
CA SER A 39 -3.57 26.09 -5.55
C SER A 39 -2.93 27.47 -5.44
N VAL A 40 -3.61 28.48 -5.97
CA VAL A 40 -3.16 29.88 -5.93
C VAL A 40 -3.87 30.57 -4.77
N LEU A 41 -3.12 31.04 -3.77
CA LEU A 41 -3.67 31.69 -2.57
C LEU A 41 -4.14 33.13 -2.83
N ASP A 42 -3.64 33.77 -3.90
CA ASP A 42 -3.96 35.16 -4.23
C ASP A 42 -4.33 35.33 -5.71
N SER A 43 -5.60 35.68 -5.96
CA SER A 43 -6.16 35.90 -7.30
C SER A 43 -5.47 37.00 -8.13
N SER A 44 -4.74 37.92 -7.48
CA SER A 44 -3.99 39.00 -8.15
C SER A 44 -2.76 38.52 -8.95
N ILE A 45 -2.37 37.25 -8.78
CA ILE A 45 -1.19 36.68 -9.43
C ILE A 45 -1.50 36.17 -10.85
N ILE A 46 -2.77 35.93 -11.16
CA ILE A 46 -3.25 35.40 -12.44
C ILE A 46 -3.28 36.52 -13.50
N PRO A 47 -2.87 36.27 -14.76
CA PRO A 47 -2.35 35.02 -15.31
C PRO A 47 -0.83 34.87 -15.13
N PHE A 48 -0.38 33.61 -14.96
CA PHE A 48 1.03 33.23 -15.03
C PHE A 48 1.20 31.93 -15.82
N ASN A 49 2.40 31.70 -16.35
CA ASN A 49 2.75 30.44 -16.99
C ASN A 49 3.59 29.61 -16.02
N LEU A 50 3.27 28.31 -15.92
CA LEU A 50 4.10 27.37 -15.20
C LEU A 50 4.91 26.55 -16.20
N LEU A 51 6.23 26.54 -16.02
CA LEU A 51 7.18 25.85 -16.88
C LEU A 51 7.72 24.64 -16.14
N ILE A 52 7.34 23.45 -16.62
CA ILE A 52 7.89 22.15 -16.19
C ILE A 52 8.70 21.62 -17.36
N GLU A 53 10.01 21.48 -17.16
CA GLU A 53 10.99 21.21 -18.24
C GLU A 53 10.84 22.23 -19.38
N ASP A 54 10.25 21.83 -20.51
CA ASP A 54 10.06 22.66 -21.72
C ASP A 54 8.57 22.94 -22.03
N LYS A 55 7.64 22.47 -21.19
CA LYS A 55 6.19 22.67 -21.41
C LYS A 55 5.67 23.82 -20.57
N LEU A 56 5.04 24.77 -21.27
CA LEU A 56 4.34 25.91 -20.69
C LEU A 56 2.88 25.58 -20.44
N TYR A 57 2.45 25.71 -19.19
CA TYR A 57 1.07 25.58 -18.77
C TYR A 57 0.53 26.95 -18.32
N ALA A 58 -0.37 27.54 -19.11
CA ALA A 58 -1.00 28.80 -18.78
C ALA A 58 -2.05 28.64 -17.67
N ILE A 59 -1.87 29.28 -16.53
CA ILE A 59 -2.78 29.16 -15.38
C ILE A 59 -3.67 30.40 -15.31
N GLN A 60 -4.98 30.17 -15.46
CA GLN A 60 -6.03 31.19 -15.52
C GLN A 60 -7.08 31.04 -14.40
N LYS A 61 -6.97 29.99 -13.58
CA LYS A 61 -7.91 29.66 -12.50
C LYS A 61 -7.16 29.52 -11.17
N LEU A 62 -7.87 29.75 -10.06
CA LEU A 62 -7.36 29.61 -8.68
C LEU A 62 -6.89 28.19 -8.35
N GLU A 63 -7.57 27.17 -8.89
CA GLU A 63 -7.12 25.78 -8.81
C GLU A 63 -7.08 25.15 -10.21
N ARG A 64 -6.00 24.43 -10.51
CA ARG A 64 -5.88 23.64 -11.75
C ARG A 64 -5.16 22.32 -11.48
N LYS A 65 -5.75 21.22 -11.94
CA LYS A 65 -5.07 19.93 -12.09
C LYS A 65 -4.35 19.89 -13.44
N ILE A 66 -3.07 19.55 -13.44
CA ILE A 66 -2.24 19.44 -14.64
C ILE A 66 -1.63 18.05 -14.67
N ASN A 67 -1.74 17.39 -15.81
CA ASN A 67 -1.04 16.14 -16.02
C ASN A 67 0.25 16.41 -16.79
N HIS A 68 1.36 15.87 -16.29
CA HIS A 68 2.66 15.99 -16.93
C HIS A 68 3.43 14.66 -16.84
N THR A 69 4.06 14.30 -17.96
CA THR A 69 4.92 13.13 -18.08
C THR A 69 6.34 13.60 -18.24
N PHE A 70 7.21 13.23 -17.30
CA PHE A 70 8.63 13.53 -17.38
C PHE A 70 9.32 12.54 -18.33
N SER A 71 9.95 13.10 -19.36
CA SER A 71 10.71 12.32 -20.34
C SER A 71 12.07 11.89 -19.79
N ASN A 72 12.69 12.74 -18.96
CA ASN A 72 14.04 12.55 -18.46
C ASN A 72 14.07 12.47 -16.93
N THR A 73 15.11 11.82 -16.40
CA THR A 73 15.29 11.54 -14.97
C THR A 73 16.22 12.55 -14.29
N GLY A 74 16.15 12.63 -12.97
CA GLY A 74 16.99 13.49 -12.11
C GLY A 74 16.22 14.64 -11.46
N LEU A 75 16.97 15.56 -10.84
CA LEU A 75 16.39 16.77 -10.24
C LEU A 75 15.86 17.70 -11.33
N ARG A 76 14.55 17.95 -11.30
CA ARG A 76 13.84 18.83 -12.22
C ARG A 76 13.21 19.97 -11.44
N LYS A 77 13.59 21.18 -11.83
CA LYS A 77 13.11 22.41 -11.21
C LYS A 77 11.84 22.86 -11.91
N VAL A 78 10.83 23.24 -11.15
CA VAL A 78 9.60 23.83 -11.66
C VAL A 78 9.73 25.34 -11.56
N TYR A 79 9.46 26.04 -12.66
CA TYR A 79 9.56 27.49 -12.73
C TYR A 79 8.19 28.13 -12.96
N ILE A 80 7.97 29.28 -12.32
CA ILE A 80 6.89 30.22 -12.70
C ILE A 80 7.50 31.24 -13.64
N GLU A 81 6.85 31.48 -14.76
CA GLU A 81 7.14 32.60 -15.64
C GLU A 81 6.01 33.62 -15.59
N LYS A 82 6.33 34.81 -15.07
CA LYS A 82 5.42 35.98 -15.06
C LYS A 82 6.18 37.20 -15.58
N ILE A 83 5.70 37.78 -16.69
CA ILE A 83 6.29 38.97 -17.34
C ILE A 83 7.79 38.74 -17.63
N GLY A 84 8.16 37.55 -18.11
CA GLY A 84 9.54 37.20 -18.48
C GLY A 84 10.51 36.93 -17.32
N ILE A 85 10.03 36.97 -16.07
CA ILE A 85 10.82 36.60 -14.88
C ILE A 85 10.52 35.15 -14.55
N LYS A 86 11.57 34.33 -14.44
CA LYS A 86 11.50 32.91 -14.03
C LYS A 86 11.84 32.79 -12.55
N THR A 87 10.90 32.31 -11.72
CA THR A 87 11.14 31.98 -10.31
C THR A 87 11.01 30.48 -10.09
N GLU A 88 11.98 29.87 -9.42
CA GLU A 88 11.96 28.44 -9.09
C GLU A 88 11.03 28.22 -7.89
N ILE A 89 10.02 27.36 -8.04
CA ILE A 89 9.09 27.00 -6.95
C ILE A 89 9.66 25.84 -6.16
N ASP A 90 10.06 24.78 -6.86
CA ASP A 90 10.33 23.48 -6.25
C ASP A 90 11.24 22.59 -7.10
N GLY A 91 11.98 21.70 -6.43
CA GLY A 91 12.89 20.74 -7.01
C GLY A 91 12.34 19.32 -6.93
N LEU A 92 11.80 18.83 -8.04
CA LEU A 92 11.20 17.50 -8.15
C LEU A 92 12.26 16.44 -8.48
N ASN A 93 12.36 15.39 -7.68
CA ASN A 93 13.24 14.27 -8.00
C ASN A 93 12.50 13.24 -8.87
N VAL A 94 12.86 13.16 -10.16
CA VAL A 94 12.26 12.23 -11.11
C VAL A 94 13.08 10.96 -11.21
N ILE A 95 12.48 9.84 -10.82
CA ILE A 95 13.13 8.52 -10.79
C ILE A 95 12.75 7.74 -12.06
N PRO A 96 13.66 6.94 -12.65
CA PRO A 96 13.29 6.11 -13.80
C PRO A 96 12.21 5.07 -13.42
N GLY A 97 11.13 4.98 -14.21
CA GLY A 97 9.97 4.15 -13.88
C GLY A 97 10.27 2.68 -13.65
N PHE A 98 11.24 2.10 -14.38
CA PHE A 98 11.62 0.70 -14.23
C PHE A 98 12.21 0.37 -12.84
N LEU A 99 12.73 1.35 -12.10
CA LEU A 99 13.26 1.11 -10.75
C LEU A 99 12.15 0.85 -9.73
N SER A 100 10.88 1.18 -10.04
CA SER A 100 9.75 0.85 -9.16
C SER A 100 9.57 -0.66 -8.94
N ILE A 101 10.07 -1.48 -9.88
CA ILE A 101 10.00 -2.95 -9.83
C ILE A 101 11.17 -3.54 -9.00
N LEU A 102 12.21 -2.76 -8.75
CA LEU A 102 13.41 -3.25 -8.05
C LEU A 102 13.13 -3.70 -6.60
N PRO A 103 12.38 -2.94 -5.76
CA PRO A 103 12.04 -3.36 -4.39
C PRO A 103 11.34 -4.73 -4.29
N PRO A 104 10.23 -5.00 -5.03
CA PRO A 104 9.55 -6.29 -4.93
C PRO A 104 10.39 -7.45 -5.48
N ILE A 105 11.16 -7.24 -6.54
CA ILE A 105 12.06 -8.28 -7.07
C ILE A 105 13.09 -8.68 -6.01
N ILE A 106 13.74 -7.71 -5.37
CA ILE A 106 14.74 -8.00 -4.33
C ILE A 106 14.09 -8.68 -3.13
N ALA A 107 12.92 -8.23 -2.70
CA ALA A 107 12.20 -8.87 -1.60
C ALA A 107 11.90 -10.35 -1.91
N ILE A 108 11.39 -10.66 -3.10
CA ILE A 108 11.07 -12.03 -3.52
C ILE A 108 12.34 -12.89 -3.62
N LEU A 109 13.37 -12.40 -4.31
CA LEU A 109 14.62 -13.14 -4.49
C LEU A 109 15.29 -13.43 -3.15
N MET A 110 15.36 -12.43 -2.27
CA MET A 110 15.93 -12.60 -0.93
C MET A 110 15.09 -13.55 -0.09
N ALA A 111 13.76 -13.54 -0.21
CA ALA A 111 12.90 -14.46 0.53
C ALA A 111 13.15 -15.91 0.11
N LEU A 112 13.37 -16.16 -1.19
CA LEU A 112 13.69 -17.49 -1.72
C LEU A 112 15.09 -17.97 -1.31
N ILE A 113 16.09 -17.07 -1.33
CA ILE A 113 17.49 -17.39 -0.99
C ILE A 113 17.63 -17.61 0.52
N THR A 114 17.16 -16.66 1.32
CA THR A 114 17.33 -16.68 2.78
C THR A 114 16.34 -17.61 3.48
N ARG A 115 15.24 -17.96 2.81
CA ARG A 115 14.07 -18.63 3.41
C ARG A 115 13.51 -17.88 4.62
N GLN A 116 13.73 -16.56 4.68
CA GLN A 116 13.28 -15.69 5.75
C GLN A 116 12.51 -14.51 5.15
N VAL A 117 11.21 -14.46 5.41
CA VAL A 117 10.32 -13.45 4.83
C VAL A 117 10.58 -12.06 5.41
N ILE A 118 10.71 -11.94 6.74
CA ILE A 118 10.81 -10.65 7.43
C ILE A 118 12.06 -9.85 6.99
N PRO A 119 13.29 -10.41 7.01
CA PRO A 119 14.47 -9.68 6.55
C PRO A 119 14.40 -9.33 5.06
N SER A 120 13.76 -10.19 4.26
CA SER A 120 13.64 -9.97 2.82
C SER A 120 12.68 -8.84 2.47
N LEU A 121 11.55 -8.73 3.19
CA LEU A 121 10.65 -7.59 3.09
C LEU A 121 11.34 -6.29 3.53
N PHE A 122 12.11 -6.34 4.62
CA PHE A 122 12.91 -5.19 5.08
C PHE A 122 13.89 -4.71 4.00
N LEU A 123 14.63 -5.64 3.37
CA LEU A 123 15.55 -5.30 2.28
C LEU A 123 14.81 -4.67 1.09
N GLY A 124 13.61 -5.17 0.76
CA GLY A 124 12.77 -4.56 -0.27
C GLY A 124 12.46 -3.09 0.04
N ILE A 125 11.94 -2.81 1.25
CA ILE A 125 11.60 -1.43 1.67
C ILE A 125 12.85 -0.56 1.67
N TRP A 126 13.98 -1.06 2.17
CA TRP A 126 15.24 -0.32 2.18
C TRP A 126 15.73 0.02 0.77
N VAL A 127 15.64 -0.91 -0.19
CA VAL A 127 15.98 -0.61 -1.58
C VAL A 127 15.02 0.40 -2.20
N GLY A 128 13.73 0.34 -1.86
CA GLY A 128 12.75 1.36 -2.24
C GLY A 128 13.13 2.74 -1.70
N ALA A 129 13.41 2.84 -0.41
CA ALA A 129 13.87 4.06 0.23
C ALA A 129 15.17 4.59 -0.39
N PHE A 130 16.13 3.71 -0.66
CA PHE A 130 17.39 4.05 -1.32
C PHE A 130 17.17 4.60 -2.73
N THR A 131 16.23 4.01 -3.48
CA THR A 131 15.85 4.45 -4.82
C THR A 131 15.21 5.83 -4.80
N ILE A 132 14.31 6.09 -3.84
CA ILE A 132 13.62 7.38 -3.70
C ILE A 132 14.60 8.51 -3.36
N ASN A 133 15.63 8.21 -2.56
CA ASN A 133 16.67 9.16 -2.19
C ASN A 133 17.72 9.41 -3.30
N GLY A 134 17.46 9.00 -4.55
CA GLY A 134 18.31 9.36 -5.71
C GLY A 134 19.53 8.48 -5.93
N LEU A 135 19.59 7.27 -5.33
CA LEU A 135 20.65 6.26 -5.56
C LEU A 135 22.10 6.70 -5.28
N PHE A 136 22.32 7.78 -4.54
CA PHE A 136 23.68 8.20 -4.18
C PHE A 136 24.26 7.32 -3.05
N PHE A 137 25.58 7.19 -2.96
CA PHE A 137 26.21 6.42 -1.88
C PHE A 137 25.81 6.94 -0.48
N LYS A 138 25.64 8.26 -0.34
CA LYS A 138 25.11 8.89 0.88
C LYS A 138 23.68 8.48 1.20
N SER A 139 22.90 8.18 0.16
CA SER A 139 21.49 7.77 0.25
C SER A 139 21.29 6.36 0.78
N ILE A 140 22.34 5.53 0.84
CA ILE A 140 22.26 4.19 1.43
C ILE A 140 21.94 4.29 2.92
N PHE A 141 22.68 5.16 3.64
CA PHE A 141 22.50 5.36 5.07
C PHE A 141 21.24 6.15 5.38
N SER A 142 20.95 7.23 4.64
CA SER A 142 19.69 7.97 4.84
C SER A 142 18.48 7.14 4.45
N GLY A 143 18.56 6.29 3.41
CA GLY A 143 17.50 5.36 3.03
C GLY A 143 17.23 4.31 4.10
N PHE A 144 18.27 3.83 4.79
CA PHE A 144 18.12 2.93 5.93
C PHE A 144 17.38 3.60 7.08
N LEU A 145 17.77 4.83 7.46
CA LEU A 145 17.09 5.58 8.52
C LEU A 145 15.63 5.91 8.13
N ASN A 146 15.41 6.41 6.92
CA ASN A 146 14.07 6.71 6.41
C ASN A 146 13.17 5.47 6.36
N THR A 147 13.74 4.26 6.21
CA THR A 147 12.96 3.01 6.28
C THR A 147 12.24 2.90 7.61
N PHE A 148 12.91 3.21 8.72
CA PHE A 148 12.29 3.20 10.03
C PHE A 148 11.46 4.47 10.28
N ASP A 149 12.06 5.63 10.08
CA ASP A 149 11.50 6.91 10.55
C ASP A 149 10.35 7.42 9.69
N VAL A 150 10.32 7.04 8.41
CA VAL A 150 9.31 7.52 7.45
C VAL A 150 8.44 6.36 7.02
N TYR A 151 9.00 5.39 6.31
CA TYR A 151 8.18 4.42 5.59
C TYR A 151 7.46 3.41 6.49
N ILE A 152 8.13 2.86 7.51
CA ILE A 152 7.50 1.93 8.45
C ILE A 152 6.48 2.66 9.33
N ILE A 153 6.83 3.84 9.86
CA ILE A 153 5.91 4.61 10.72
C ILE A 153 4.68 5.05 9.93
N GLU A 154 4.85 5.64 8.75
CA GLU A 154 3.74 6.09 7.90
C GLU A 154 2.82 4.91 7.51
N ALA A 155 3.37 3.73 7.24
CA ALA A 155 2.56 2.55 6.94
C ALA A 155 1.79 2.01 8.17
N LEU A 156 2.35 2.15 9.37
CA LEU A 156 1.71 1.67 10.61
C LEU A 156 0.65 2.64 11.10
N VAL A 157 1.00 3.93 11.19
CA VAL A 157 0.18 5.02 11.72
C VAL A 157 0.40 6.25 10.82
N PRO A 158 -0.36 6.35 9.72
CA PRO A 158 -0.31 7.50 8.83
C PRO A 158 -0.58 8.81 9.58
N LEU A 159 0.18 9.85 9.26
CA LEU A 159 0.04 11.16 9.91
C LEU A 159 -1.24 11.89 9.50
N ASP A 160 -1.81 11.55 8.35
CA ASP A 160 -3.05 12.10 7.81
C ASP A 160 -4.31 11.53 8.49
N GLY A 161 -4.15 10.60 9.44
CA GLY A 161 -5.24 9.94 10.14
C GLY A 161 -5.96 8.88 9.30
N SER A 162 -5.40 8.50 8.14
CA SER A 162 -5.92 7.42 7.32
C SER A 162 -5.72 6.04 7.99
N SER A 163 -6.36 5.02 7.44
CA SER A 163 -6.35 3.66 8.00
C SER A 163 -4.97 3.00 7.84
N GLY A 164 -4.14 3.13 8.88
CA GLY A 164 -2.85 2.46 8.97
C GLY A 164 -2.94 0.95 9.25
N HIS A 165 -1.80 0.26 9.12
CA HIS A 165 -1.73 -1.19 9.29
C HIS A 165 -1.48 -1.65 10.73
N ALA A 166 -1.29 -0.74 11.70
CA ALA A 166 -1.10 -1.11 13.10
C ALA A 166 -2.29 -1.90 13.68
N THR A 167 -3.52 -1.56 13.29
CA THR A 167 -4.74 -2.26 13.69
C THR A 167 -4.72 -3.73 13.26
N ILE A 168 -4.24 -4.01 12.05
CA ILE A 168 -4.12 -5.38 11.52
C ILE A 168 -3.13 -6.17 12.37
N ILE A 169 -1.97 -5.60 12.67
CA ILE A 169 -0.96 -6.27 13.51
C ILE A 169 -1.51 -6.57 14.91
N MET A 170 -2.14 -5.59 15.56
CA MET A 170 -2.75 -5.79 16.87
C MET A 170 -3.84 -6.87 16.83
N PHE A 171 -4.70 -6.83 15.82
CA PHE A 171 -5.75 -7.82 15.63
C PHE A 171 -5.18 -9.23 15.43
N SER A 172 -4.18 -9.40 14.55
CA SER A 172 -3.50 -10.69 14.33
C SER A 172 -2.81 -11.21 15.59
N MET A 173 -2.18 -10.33 16.38
CA MET A 173 -1.59 -10.70 17.67
C MET A 173 -2.65 -11.15 18.68
N MET A 174 -3.78 -10.43 18.79
CA MET A 174 -4.89 -10.80 19.67
C MET A 174 -5.52 -12.14 19.26
N LEU A 175 -5.72 -12.37 17.96
CA LEU A 175 -6.17 -13.65 17.43
C LEU A 175 -5.19 -14.77 17.79
N GLY A 176 -3.89 -14.58 17.54
CA GLY A 176 -2.86 -15.53 17.95
C GLY A 176 -2.90 -15.86 19.44
N GLY A 177 -3.09 -14.85 20.30
CA GLY A 177 -3.27 -15.01 21.75
C GLY A 177 -4.52 -15.81 22.12
N MET A 178 -5.67 -15.46 21.55
CA MET A 178 -6.94 -16.18 21.74
C MET A 178 -6.81 -17.66 21.34
N ILE A 179 -6.23 -17.93 20.17
CA ILE A 179 -6.01 -19.29 19.66
C ILE A 179 -5.07 -20.07 20.59
N GLY A 180 -4.02 -19.42 21.11
CA GLY A 180 -3.14 -19.99 22.11
C GLY A 180 -3.89 -20.43 23.37
N ILE A 181 -4.79 -19.58 23.88
CA ILE A 181 -5.64 -19.90 25.06
C ILE A 181 -6.57 -21.08 24.75
N ILE A 182 -7.28 -21.06 23.62
CA ILE A 182 -8.21 -22.13 23.21
C ILE A 182 -7.47 -23.47 23.08
N THR A 183 -6.28 -23.44 22.48
CA THR A 183 -5.45 -24.64 22.28
C THR A 183 -4.95 -25.18 23.62
N LYS A 184 -4.50 -24.32 24.54
CA LYS A 184 -4.01 -24.71 25.86
C LYS A 184 -5.11 -25.22 26.78
N ASN A 185 -6.31 -24.65 26.71
CA ASN A 185 -7.50 -25.12 27.42
C ASN A 185 -8.03 -26.46 26.90
N GLY A 186 -7.46 -27.01 25.83
CA GLY A 186 -7.84 -28.29 25.27
C GLY A 186 -9.06 -28.24 24.35
N GLY A 187 -9.55 -27.05 23.97
CA GLY A 187 -10.64 -26.89 23.00
C GLY A 187 -10.31 -27.55 21.66
N ALA A 188 -9.10 -27.32 21.16
CA ALA A 188 -8.58 -27.99 19.96
C ALA A 188 -8.58 -29.53 20.10
N ARG A 189 -8.16 -30.07 21.25
CA ARG A 189 -8.17 -31.52 21.52
C ARG A 189 -9.60 -32.08 21.58
N GLY A 190 -10.55 -31.32 22.12
CA GLY A 190 -11.96 -31.68 22.16
C GLY A 190 -12.57 -31.79 20.75
N ILE A 191 -12.31 -30.79 19.90
CA ILE A 191 -12.73 -30.78 18.50
C ILE A 191 -12.10 -31.96 17.74
N VAL A 192 -10.80 -32.19 17.90
CA VAL A 192 -10.12 -33.35 17.31
C VAL A 192 -10.74 -34.66 17.79
N LYS A 193 -11.08 -34.81 19.07
CA LYS A 193 -11.70 -36.04 19.60
C LYS A 193 -13.06 -36.33 18.95
N LEU A 194 -13.85 -35.30 18.68
CA LEU A 194 -15.12 -35.43 17.95
C LEU A 194 -14.88 -35.87 16.50
N ILE A 195 -13.96 -35.21 15.81
CA ILE A 195 -13.64 -35.46 14.41
C ILE A 195 -12.95 -36.82 14.20
N THR A 196 -12.10 -37.25 15.15
CA THR A 196 -11.34 -38.50 15.08
C THR A 196 -12.26 -39.73 15.08
N LYS A 197 -13.45 -39.65 15.70
CA LYS A 197 -14.44 -40.75 15.67
C LYS A 197 -14.89 -41.08 14.24
N TRP A 198 -14.89 -40.09 13.36
CA TRP A 198 -15.30 -40.23 11.96
C TRP A 198 -14.10 -40.40 11.01
N SER A 199 -12.96 -39.82 11.36
CA SER A 199 -11.73 -39.77 10.55
C SER A 199 -10.85 -41.02 10.69
N ASN A 200 -11.37 -42.17 10.25
CA ASN A 200 -10.68 -43.46 10.36
C ASN A 200 -9.69 -43.74 9.21
N ASN A 201 -9.69 -42.93 8.15
CA ASN A 201 -8.78 -43.07 7.01
C ASN A 201 -8.27 -41.71 6.54
N SER A 202 -7.22 -41.71 5.70
CA SER A 202 -6.56 -40.50 5.22
C SER A 202 -7.50 -39.57 4.43
N SER A 203 -8.43 -40.12 3.64
CA SER A 203 -9.41 -39.32 2.89
C SER A 203 -10.38 -38.58 3.82
N ARG A 204 -10.90 -39.25 4.86
CA ARG A 204 -11.79 -38.64 5.85
C ARG A 204 -11.05 -37.64 6.75
N GLY A 205 -9.77 -37.87 7.02
CA GLY A 205 -8.91 -36.89 7.69
C GLY A 205 -8.74 -35.60 6.88
N GLN A 206 -8.48 -35.72 5.57
CA GLN A 206 -8.40 -34.57 4.66
C GLN A 206 -9.74 -33.84 4.53
N LEU A 207 -10.84 -34.59 4.39
CA LEU A 207 -12.18 -34.00 4.34
C LEU A 207 -12.53 -33.25 5.64
N SER A 208 -12.12 -33.78 6.78
CA SER A 208 -12.33 -33.10 8.06
C SER A 208 -11.49 -31.83 8.19
N ALA A 209 -10.26 -31.83 7.68
CA ALA A 209 -9.44 -30.62 7.59
C ALA A 209 -10.11 -29.57 6.71
N ALA A 210 -10.63 -29.98 5.54
CA ALA A 210 -11.32 -29.09 4.61
C ALA A 210 -12.61 -28.52 5.21
N ILE A 211 -13.47 -29.36 5.79
CA ILE A 211 -14.72 -28.90 6.45
C ILE A 211 -14.40 -27.94 7.60
N PHE A 212 -13.40 -28.26 8.41
CA PHE A 212 -13.02 -27.40 9.54
C PHE A 212 -12.48 -26.04 9.06
N GLY A 213 -11.68 -26.05 7.99
CA GLY A 213 -11.28 -24.85 7.24
C GLY A 213 -12.48 -24.05 6.74
N THR A 214 -13.40 -24.69 6.02
CA THR A 214 -14.59 -24.03 5.47
C THR A 214 -15.49 -23.41 6.52
N VAL A 215 -15.62 -24.00 7.71
CA VAL A 215 -16.47 -23.46 8.78
C VAL A 215 -15.84 -22.26 9.48
N PHE A 216 -14.50 -22.21 9.57
CA PHE A 216 -13.77 -21.10 10.20
C PHE A 216 -13.39 -19.99 9.19
N PHE A 217 -14.35 -19.54 8.38
CA PHE A 217 -14.13 -18.62 7.26
C PHE A 217 -14.07 -17.12 7.61
N ILE A 218 -14.14 -16.77 8.89
CA ILE A 218 -14.25 -15.36 9.33
C ILE A 218 -13.03 -14.54 8.88
N ASP A 219 -11.84 -15.15 8.96
CA ASP A 219 -10.57 -14.52 8.64
C ASP A 219 -9.57 -15.61 8.21
N ASP A 220 -8.79 -15.34 7.17
CA ASP A 220 -7.86 -16.30 6.58
C ASP A 220 -6.64 -16.59 7.46
N TYR A 221 -6.14 -15.59 8.20
CA TYR A 221 -5.07 -15.78 9.18
C TYR A 221 -5.55 -16.60 10.38
N ALA A 222 -6.72 -16.25 10.94
CA ALA A 222 -7.32 -16.99 12.05
C ALA A 222 -7.59 -18.45 11.66
N ASN A 223 -8.16 -18.66 10.47
CA ASN A 223 -8.43 -19.99 9.93
C ASN A 223 -7.16 -20.83 9.89
N THR A 224 -6.11 -20.32 9.25
CA THR A 224 -4.85 -21.05 9.07
C THR A 224 -4.22 -21.43 10.41
N LEU A 225 -4.24 -20.51 11.38
CA LEU A 225 -3.71 -20.74 12.73
C LEU A 225 -4.55 -21.75 13.54
N ILE A 226 -5.88 -21.67 13.47
CA ILE A 226 -6.79 -22.55 14.24
C ILE A 226 -6.79 -23.95 13.63
N VAL A 227 -7.11 -24.06 12.35
CA VAL A 227 -7.31 -25.33 11.65
C VAL A 227 -6.00 -26.08 11.54
N GLY A 228 -4.93 -25.37 11.16
CA GLY A 228 -3.58 -25.93 11.09
C GLY A 228 -3.12 -26.53 12.42
N ASN A 229 -3.22 -25.79 13.53
CA ASN A 229 -2.79 -26.30 14.85
C ASN A 229 -3.73 -27.37 15.41
N THR A 230 -5.02 -27.27 15.15
CA THR A 230 -6.03 -28.20 15.68
C THR A 230 -5.96 -29.55 14.97
N ILE A 231 -5.93 -29.57 13.64
CA ILE A 231 -6.05 -30.82 12.86
C ILE A 231 -4.70 -31.54 12.69
N LYS A 232 -3.57 -30.84 12.87
CA LYS A 232 -2.22 -31.40 12.72
C LYS A 232 -1.99 -32.75 13.44
N PRO A 233 -2.34 -32.94 14.72
CA PRO A 233 -2.15 -34.23 15.40
C PRO A 233 -2.95 -35.38 14.76
N LEU A 234 -4.15 -35.08 14.25
CA LEU A 234 -4.99 -36.06 13.55
C LEU A 234 -4.38 -36.45 12.21
N THR A 235 -3.92 -35.47 11.43
CA THR A 235 -3.31 -35.72 10.12
C THR A 235 -1.98 -36.44 10.23
N ASP A 236 -1.17 -36.11 11.25
CA ASP A 236 0.06 -36.83 11.56
C ASP A 236 -0.24 -38.33 11.84
N LYS A 237 -1.29 -38.63 12.62
CA LYS A 237 -1.72 -40.02 12.90
C LYS A 237 -2.20 -40.77 11.65
N LEU A 238 -2.86 -40.07 10.73
CA LEU A 238 -3.37 -40.62 9.47
C LEU A 238 -2.32 -40.63 8.34
N ARG A 239 -1.07 -40.28 8.63
CA ARG A 239 0.05 -40.22 7.67
C ARG A 239 -0.23 -39.30 6.47
N ILE A 240 -0.86 -38.16 6.72
CA ILE A 240 -1.06 -37.10 5.72
C ILE A 240 0.13 -36.14 5.81
N SER A 241 0.77 -35.85 4.68
CA SER A 241 1.91 -34.93 4.57
C SER A 241 1.55 -33.50 5.01
N ARG A 242 2.51 -32.79 5.60
CA ARG A 242 2.30 -31.42 6.13
C ARG A 242 2.02 -30.42 5.03
N GLU A 243 2.64 -30.62 3.87
CA GLU A 243 2.47 -29.84 2.65
C GLU A 243 1.02 -29.96 2.15
N LYS A 244 0.46 -31.17 2.21
CA LYS A 244 -0.93 -31.40 1.83
C LYS A 244 -1.92 -30.82 2.84
N LEU A 245 -1.62 -30.90 4.14
CA LEU A 245 -2.43 -30.20 5.15
C LEU A 245 -2.39 -28.69 4.91
N ALA A 246 -1.20 -28.11 4.71
CA ALA A 246 -1.03 -26.69 4.42
C ALA A 246 -1.83 -26.28 3.18
N TYR A 247 -1.75 -27.05 2.11
CA TYR A 247 -2.55 -26.82 0.90
C TYR A 247 -4.06 -26.82 1.17
N ILE A 248 -4.58 -27.80 1.93
CA ILE A 248 -6.00 -27.87 2.26
C ILE A 248 -6.42 -26.65 3.08
N VAL A 249 -5.66 -26.34 4.15
CA VAL A 249 -5.96 -25.21 5.04
C VAL A 249 -5.97 -23.90 4.27
N ASP A 250 -4.94 -23.65 3.46
CA ASP A 250 -4.80 -22.45 2.64
C ASP A 250 -5.93 -22.32 1.60
N SER A 251 -6.25 -23.42 0.91
CA SER A 251 -7.35 -23.47 -0.07
C SER A 251 -8.73 -23.23 0.57
N THR A 252 -8.86 -23.43 1.88
CA THR A 252 -10.11 -23.18 2.62
C THR A 252 -10.11 -21.88 3.42
N ALA A 253 -8.99 -21.17 3.48
CA ALA A 253 -8.87 -19.92 4.21
C ALA A 253 -9.29 -18.74 3.32
N ALA A 254 -8.38 -18.24 2.48
CA ALA A 254 -8.62 -17.05 1.67
C ALA A 254 -9.79 -17.21 0.67
N PRO A 255 -9.92 -18.31 -0.10
CA PRO A 255 -11.00 -18.43 -1.09
C PRO A 255 -12.40 -18.41 -0.47
N ILE A 256 -12.55 -19.00 0.72
CA ILE A 256 -13.84 -19.09 1.40
C ILE A 256 -14.15 -17.76 2.10
N ALA A 257 -13.14 -17.08 2.63
CA ALA A 257 -13.31 -15.75 3.22
C ALA A 257 -13.77 -14.71 2.18
N CYS A 258 -13.32 -14.80 0.92
CA CYS A 258 -13.79 -13.91 -0.16
C CYS A 258 -15.25 -14.17 -0.60
N VAL A 259 -15.71 -15.42 -0.56
CA VAL A 259 -17.10 -15.75 -0.98
C VAL A 259 -18.09 -15.62 0.19
N ALA A 260 -17.60 -15.68 1.42
CA ALA A 260 -18.43 -15.59 2.60
C ALA A 260 -19.09 -14.21 2.76
N LEU A 261 -20.39 -14.23 3.04
CA LEU A 261 -21.18 -13.01 3.27
C LEU A 261 -20.71 -12.17 4.46
N ILE A 262 -20.04 -12.81 5.42
CA ILE A 262 -19.55 -12.18 6.65
C ILE A 262 -18.11 -12.66 6.89
N SER A 263 -17.13 -11.85 6.51
CA SER A 263 -15.70 -12.13 6.67
C SER A 263 -14.90 -10.85 6.87
N THR A 264 -13.57 -10.95 7.03
CA THR A 264 -12.67 -9.78 7.02
C THR A 264 -12.45 -9.21 5.61
N TRP A 265 -12.68 -9.99 4.55
CA TRP A 265 -12.50 -9.58 3.16
C TRP A 265 -13.66 -8.76 2.60
N ILE A 266 -14.89 -9.01 3.07
CA ILE A 266 -16.10 -8.34 2.55
C ILE A 266 -16.02 -6.81 2.63
N GLY A 267 -15.43 -6.26 3.70
CA GLY A 267 -15.30 -4.82 3.88
C GLY A 267 -14.40 -4.18 2.83
N TYR A 268 -13.30 -4.87 2.48
CA TYR A 268 -12.37 -4.43 1.45
C TYR A 268 -13.01 -4.53 0.06
N GLU A 269 -13.64 -5.66 -0.26
CA GLU A 269 -14.30 -5.90 -1.55
C GLU A 269 -15.44 -4.92 -1.80
N VAL A 270 -16.32 -4.71 -0.82
CA VAL A 270 -17.41 -3.73 -0.90
C VAL A 270 -16.88 -2.31 -1.03
N GLY A 271 -15.77 -1.98 -0.35
CA GLY A 271 -15.07 -0.71 -0.51
C GLY A 271 -14.62 -0.48 -1.95
N LEU A 272 -13.91 -1.45 -2.54
CA LEU A 272 -13.48 -1.40 -3.94
C LEU A 272 -14.64 -1.29 -4.93
N ILE A 273 -15.73 -2.01 -4.67
CA ILE A 273 -16.95 -1.92 -5.49
C ILE A 273 -17.55 -0.52 -5.38
N ASN A 274 -17.65 0.06 -4.19
CA ASN A 274 -18.16 1.42 -3.99
C ASN A 274 -17.30 2.47 -4.71
N ASP A 275 -15.97 2.34 -4.64
CA ASP A 275 -15.06 3.24 -5.35
C ASP A 275 -15.29 3.17 -6.88
N SER A 276 -15.51 1.95 -7.39
CA SER A 276 -15.81 1.72 -8.81
C SER A 276 -17.19 2.28 -9.21
N ILE A 277 -18.20 2.12 -8.35
CA ILE A 277 -19.54 2.70 -8.53
C ILE A 277 -19.47 4.23 -8.64
N ALA A 278 -18.68 4.88 -7.77
CA ALA A 278 -18.50 6.33 -7.77
C ALA A 278 -17.83 6.81 -9.07
N ILE A 279 -16.85 6.09 -9.59
CA ILE A 279 -16.20 6.39 -10.87
C ILE A 279 -17.17 6.27 -12.05
N LEU A 280 -18.06 5.27 -12.01
CA LEU A 280 -19.03 4.99 -13.08
C LEU A 280 -20.32 5.82 -12.99
N GLY A 281 -20.52 6.60 -11.93
CA GLY A 281 -21.73 7.39 -11.70
C GLY A 281 -22.97 6.54 -11.38
N LEU A 282 -22.79 5.33 -10.82
CA LEU A 282 -23.84 4.36 -10.53
C LEU A 282 -24.39 4.49 -9.09
N GLU A 283 -24.52 5.70 -8.56
CA GLU A 283 -24.80 5.99 -7.14
C GLU A 283 -26.10 5.38 -6.58
N ASN A 284 -26.99 4.89 -7.44
CA ASN A 284 -28.22 4.20 -7.04
C ASN A 284 -28.01 2.75 -6.57
N TYR A 285 -26.83 2.17 -6.78
CA TYR A 285 -26.50 0.81 -6.37
C TYR A 285 -25.62 0.83 -5.11
N SER A 286 -25.88 -0.08 -4.18
CA SER A 286 -24.98 -0.31 -3.05
C SER A 286 -23.92 -1.34 -3.44
N GLY A 287 -22.65 -1.11 -3.06
CA GLY A 287 -21.59 -2.08 -3.35
C GLY A 287 -21.85 -3.46 -2.74
N TYR A 288 -22.46 -3.50 -1.56
CA TYR A 288 -22.90 -4.76 -0.95
C TYR A 288 -24.03 -5.45 -1.75
N GLY A 289 -24.95 -4.67 -2.34
CA GLY A 289 -26.01 -5.21 -3.19
C GLY A 289 -25.48 -5.81 -4.49
N ILE A 290 -24.46 -5.19 -5.09
CA ILE A 290 -23.77 -5.74 -6.26
C ILE A 290 -23.01 -7.02 -5.89
N PHE A 291 -22.28 -7.02 -4.76
CA PHE A 291 -21.57 -8.21 -4.28
C PHE A 291 -22.50 -9.41 -4.08
N LEU A 292 -23.73 -9.21 -3.60
CA LEU A 292 -24.71 -10.29 -3.45
C LEU A 292 -25.26 -10.82 -4.79
N GLN A 293 -25.12 -10.05 -5.88
CA GLN A 293 -25.65 -10.38 -7.21
C GLN A 293 -24.60 -10.96 -8.17
N SER A 294 -23.31 -10.86 -7.82
CA SER A 294 -22.18 -11.45 -8.55
C SER A 294 -22.02 -12.95 -8.27
#